data_AF-K9ER86-F1
#
_entry.id   AF-K9ER86-F1
#
_cell.length_a   1.000
_cell.length_b   1.000
_cell.length_c   1.000
_cell.angle_alpha   90.00
_cell.angle_beta   90.00
_cell.angle_gamma   90.00
#
_symmetry.space_group_name_H-M   'P 1'
#
loop_
_entity.id
_entity.type
_entity.pdbx_description
1 polymer ?
#
loop_
_entity_poly.entity_id
_entity_poly.type
_entity_poly.pdbx_seq_one_letter_code
_entity_poly.pdbx_strand_id
1 'polypeptide(L)'
;MPKTFGALLREERLKRGLSRYKIQGVLGTFGQTYTKWEEDKVVPRPRSAYQVAMTLGWPIEKVEPWLHLPDKPVVLRQLLLRSLEEGISHKQIADYMGIAESDFGSYVSGRQTVPPHHLEQMEGMLLKPNWGLASYLDEKDRVGAGGVINYTLVAELEDEFGQLSLVPEDDERLEAIKEDLNVVSSTV
;
A
#
# COMPACT_ATOMS: atom_id res chain seq x y z
N MET A 1 -17.62 -17.35 -4.13
CA MET A 1 -16.64 -16.26 -4.04
C MET A 1 -17.13 -15.09 -4.89
N PRO A 2 -17.05 -13.84 -4.42
CA PRO A 2 -17.41 -12.65 -5.20
C PRO A 2 -16.60 -12.60 -6.49
N LYS A 3 -17.25 -12.22 -7.60
CA LYS A 3 -16.65 -12.26 -8.95
C LYS A 3 -15.87 -10.98 -9.30
N THR A 4 -16.06 -9.91 -8.55
CA THR A 4 -15.54 -8.57 -8.84
C THR A 4 -15.02 -7.91 -7.57
N PHE A 5 -14.16 -6.90 -7.74
CA PHE A 5 -13.63 -6.14 -6.61
C PHE A 5 -14.75 -5.40 -5.86
N GLY A 6 -15.71 -4.83 -6.60
CA GLY A 6 -16.86 -4.13 -6.02
C GLY A 6 -17.76 -5.05 -5.22
N ALA A 7 -18.05 -6.25 -5.73
CA ALA A 7 -18.80 -7.26 -4.98
C ALA A 7 -18.08 -7.66 -3.69
N LEU A 8 -16.76 -7.83 -3.75
CA LEU A 8 -15.95 -8.15 -2.58
C LEU A 8 -15.96 -7.02 -1.53
N LEU A 9 -15.77 -5.78 -1.96
CA LEU A 9 -15.87 -4.59 -1.11
C LEU A 9 -17.24 -4.46 -0.46
N ARG A 10 -18.31 -4.69 -1.24
CA ARG A 10 -19.69 -4.60 -0.78
C ARG A 10 -19.98 -5.65 0.28
N GLU A 11 -19.57 -6.90 0.02
CA GLU A 11 -19.74 -8.01 0.96
C GLU A 11 -19.08 -7.70 2.31
N GLU A 12 -17.83 -7.23 2.29
CA GLU A 12 -17.10 -6.88 3.51
C GLU A 12 -17.73 -5.70 4.24
N ARG A 13 -18.14 -4.65 3.52
CA ARG A 13 -18.85 -3.51 4.11
C ARG A 13 -20.13 -3.96 4.82
N LEU A 14 -20.93 -4.80 4.17
CA LEU A 14 -22.18 -5.32 4.73
C LEU A 14 -21.93 -6.25 5.92
N LYS A 15 -20.91 -7.12 5.84
CA LYS A 15 -20.48 -8.00 6.93
C LYS A 15 -20.13 -7.22 8.20
N ARG A 16 -19.52 -6.05 8.05
CA ARG A 16 -19.16 -5.14 9.16
C ARG A 16 -20.29 -4.20 9.59
N GLY A 17 -21.47 -4.26 8.98
CA GLY A 17 -22.58 -3.35 9.28
C GLY A 17 -22.27 -1.88 8.97
N LEU A 18 -21.36 -1.60 8.04
CA LEU A 18 -20.91 -0.25 7.74
C LEU A 18 -21.76 0.41 6.65
N SER A 19 -22.06 1.69 6.83
CA SER A 19 -22.57 2.53 5.75
C SER A 19 -21.46 2.82 4.74
N ARG A 20 -21.83 3.24 3.52
CA ARG A 20 -20.84 3.69 2.52
C ARG A 20 -19.99 4.84 3.06
N TYR A 21 -20.59 5.78 3.78
CA TYR A 21 -19.88 6.88 4.41
C TYR A 21 -18.84 6.42 5.44
N LYS A 22 -19.19 5.46 6.32
CA LYS A 22 -18.25 4.97 7.33
C LYS A 22 -17.04 4.26 6.72
N ILE A 23 -17.26 3.35 5.77
CA ILE A 23 -16.15 2.62 5.13
C ILE A 23 -15.27 3.54 4.28
N GLN A 24 -15.82 4.63 3.72
CA GLN A 24 -15.04 5.65 3.02
C GLN A 24 -14.05 6.33 3.95
N GLY A 25 -14.49 6.69 5.17
CA GLY A 25 -13.64 7.23 6.21
C GLY A 25 -12.52 6.25 6.59
N VAL A 26 -12.87 4.99 6.82
CA VAL A 26 -11.90 3.92 7.12
C VAL A 26 -10.85 3.77 6.00
N LEU A 27 -11.29 3.75 4.74
CA LEU A 27 -10.40 3.59 3.58
C LEU A 27 -9.68 4.87 3.15
N GLY A 28 -9.94 6.02 3.80
CA GLY A 28 -9.36 7.31 3.41
C GLY A 28 -9.66 7.70 1.95
N THR A 29 -10.84 7.37 1.43
CA THR A 29 -11.19 7.58 0.00
C THR A 29 -12.42 8.46 -0.17
N PHE A 30 -12.47 9.20 -1.29
CA PHE A 30 -13.64 10.03 -1.61
C PHE A 30 -14.88 9.18 -1.85
N GLY A 31 -16.04 9.66 -1.40
CA GLY A 31 -17.26 8.87 -1.46
C GLY A 31 -17.74 8.50 -2.86
N GLN A 32 -17.50 9.38 -3.84
CA GLN A 32 -17.76 9.06 -5.25
C GLN A 32 -16.83 7.96 -5.78
N THR A 33 -15.55 7.97 -5.37
CA THR A 33 -14.57 6.95 -5.76
C THR A 33 -14.95 5.60 -5.20
N TYR A 34 -15.23 5.51 -3.89
CA TYR A 34 -15.69 4.27 -3.26
C TYR A 34 -16.96 3.74 -3.92
N THR A 35 -17.93 4.62 -4.19
CA THR A 35 -19.19 4.21 -4.83
C THR A 35 -18.94 3.62 -6.21
N LYS A 36 -18.04 4.23 -7.01
CA LYS A 36 -17.65 3.68 -8.32
C LYS A 36 -16.95 2.33 -8.21
N TRP A 37 -16.15 2.11 -7.16
CA TRP A 37 -15.53 0.80 -6.90
C TRP A 37 -16.57 -0.25 -6.50
N GLU A 38 -17.45 0.05 -5.53
CA GLU A 38 -18.49 -0.89 -5.05
C GLU A 38 -19.47 -1.28 -6.16
N GLU A 39 -19.76 -0.35 -7.08
CA GLU A 39 -20.67 -0.57 -8.22
C GLU A 39 -19.97 -1.14 -9.46
N ASP A 40 -18.69 -1.54 -9.34
CA ASP A 40 -17.87 -2.06 -10.44
C ASP A 40 -17.77 -1.12 -11.66
N LYS A 41 -18.04 0.18 -11.48
CA LYS A 41 -17.92 1.20 -12.54
C LYS A 41 -16.45 1.53 -12.84
N VAL A 42 -15.60 1.41 -11.82
CA VAL A 42 -14.15 1.65 -11.93
C VAL A 42 -13.46 0.60 -11.05
N VAL A 43 -12.42 -0.04 -11.59
CA VAL A 43 -11.52 -0.89 -10.81
C VAL A 43 -10.50 0.02 -10.09
N PRO A 44 -10.23 -0.18 -8.79
CA PRO A 44 -9.17 0.55 -8.12
C PRO A 44 -7.82 0.34 -8.82
N ARG A 45 -6.95 1.37 -8.77
CA ARG A 45 -5.56 1.20 -9.19
C ARG A 45 -4.86 0.22 -8.25
N PRO A 46 -3.78 -0.47 -8.69
CA PRO A 46 -3.07 -1.45 -7.86
C PRO A 46 -2.71 -0.96 -6.46
N ARG A 47 -2.16 0.26 -6.34
CA ARG A 47 -1.84 0.88 -5.03
C ARG A 47 -3.08 1.06 -4.16
N SER A 48 -4.21 1.48 -4.74
CA SER A 48 -5.46 1.63 -4.00
C SER A 48 -6.05 0.27 -3.60
N ALA A 49 -5.98 -0.74 -4.47
CA ALA A 49 -6.43 -2.09 -4.14
C ALA A 49 -5.60 -2.73 -3.02
N TYR A 50 -4.28 -2.52 -3.05
CA TYR A 50 -3.37 -2.91 -1.99
C TYR A 50 -3.68 -2.20 -0.66
N GLN A 51 -3.86 -0.87 -0.68
CA GLN A 51 -4.25 -0.10 0.50
C GLN A 51 -5.58 -0.57 1.09
N VAL A 52 -6.57 -0.89 0.25
CA VAL A 52 -7.84 -1.49 0.69
C VAL A 52 -7.59 -2.82 1.39
N ALA A 53 -6.75 -3.70 0.82
CA ALA A 53 -6.45 -4.99 1.44
C ALA A 53 -5.80 -4.82 2.82
N MET A 54 -4.79 -3.96 2.92
CA MET A 54 -4.12 -3.66 4.19
C MET A 54 -5.09 -3.09 5.22
N THR A 55 -5.91 -2.11 4.82
CA THR A 55 -6.88 -1.45 5.72
C THR A 55 -7.96 -2.42 6.21
N LEU A 56 -8.37 -3.38 5.38
CA LEU A 56 -9.41 -4.34 5.73
C LEU A 56 -8.87 -5.64 6.33
N GLY A 57 -7.55 -5.78 6.47
CA GLY A 57 -6.90 -7.00 6.96
C GLY A 57 -7.10 -8.19 6.01
N TRP A 58 -7.15 -7.94 4.70
CA TRP A 58 -7.24 -8.99 3.71
C TRP A 58 -5.86 -9.51 3.33
N PRO A 59 -5.70 -10.83 3.14
CA PRO A 59 -4.47 -11.39 2.58
C PRO A 59 -4.30 -10.91 1.12
N ILE A 60 -3.05 -10.74 0.68
CA ILE A 60 -2.73 -10.13 -0.63
C ILE A 60 -3.32 -10.93 -1.80
N GLU A 61 -3.35 -12.25 -1.67
CA GLU A 61 -3.90 -13.20 -2.64
C GLU A 61 -5.39 -12.91 -2.93
N LYS A 62 -6.08 -12.32 -1.96
CA LYS A 62 -7.49 -11.94 -2.10
C LYS A 62 -7.69 -10.74 -3.01
N VAL A 63 -6.69 -9.88 -3.20
CA VAL A 63 -6.77 -8.70 -4.10
C VAL A 63 -5.85 -8.77 -5.31
N GLU A 64 -4.98 -9.78 -5.34
CA GLU A 64 -3.99 -10.01 -6.39
C GLU A 64 -4.53 -9.89 -7.83
N PRO A 65 -5.74 -10.42 -8.17
CA PRO A 65 -6.29 -10.29 -9.52
C PRO A 65 -6.48 -8.85 -10.01
N TRP A 66 -6.53 -7.87 -9.09
CA TRP A 66 -6.72 -6.45 -9.40
C TRP A 66 -5.43 -5.62 -9.25
N LEU A 67 -4.31 -6.27 -8.92
CA LEU A 67 -3.00 -5.59 -8.83
C LEU A 67 -2.31 -5.47 -10.19
N HIS A 68 -2.82 -6.13 -11.24
CA HIS A 68 -2.25 -6.13 -12.59
C HIS A 68 -0.77 -6.52 -12.62
N LEU A 69 -0.40 -7.49 -11.77
CA LEU A 69 0.96 -7.98 -11.69
C LEU A 69 1.25 -8.92 -12.88
N PRO A 70 2.43 -8.83 -13.51
CA PRO A 70 2.81 -9.74 -14.57
C PRO A 70 3.03 -11.16 -14.02
N ASP A 71 2.69 -12.19 -14.81
CA ASP A 71 2.95 -13.59 -14.45
C ASP A 71 4.44 -13.94 -14.55
N LYS A 72 5.13 -13.32 -15.51
CA LYS A 72 6.56 -13.52 -15.78
C LYS A 72 7.22 -12.20 -16.16
N PRO A 73 8.52 -12.03 -15.85
CA PRO A 73 9.33 -12.92 -15.02
C PRO A 73 8.94 -12.82 -13.53
N VAL A 74 9.16 -13.90 -12.76
CA VAL A 74 8.76 -13.98 -11.34
C VAL A 74 9.43 -12.89 -10.50
N VAL A 75 10.68 -12.54 -10.81
CA VAL A 75 11.40 -11.45 -10.12
C VAL A 75 10.70 -10.10 -10.29
N LEU A 76 10.20 -9.76 -11.48
CA LEU A 76 9.48 -8.51 -11.72
C LEU A 76 8.18 -8.47 -10.92
N ARG A 77 7.48 -9.60 -10.85
CA ARG A 77 6.27 -9.74 -10.05
C ARG A 77 6.55 -9.49 -8.56
N GLN A 78 7.58 -10.13 -8.02
CA GLN A 78 8.00 -9.95 -6.61
C GLN A 78 8.42 -8.51 -6.33
N LEU A 79 9.14 -7.88 -7.27
CA LEU A 79 9.55 -6.48 -7.18
C LEU A 79 8.35 -5.55 -7.07
N LEU A 80 7.32 -5.77 -7.88
CA LEU A 80 6.10 -4.95 -7.86
C LEU A 80 5.29 -5.13 -6.58
N LEU A 81 5.16 -6.37 -6.08
CA LEU A 81 4.52 -6.63 -4.78
C LEU A 81 5.23 -5.88 -3.66
N ARG A 82 6.55 -6.02 -3.59
CA ARG A 82 7.35 -5.32 -2.59
C ARG A 82 7.28 -3.80 -2.77
N SER A 83 7.21 -3.30 -3.99
CA SER A 83 7.02 -1.86 -4.21
C SER A 83 5.69 -1.32 -3.66
N LEU A 84 4.65 -2.15 -3.63
CA LEU A 84 3.37 -1.77 -3.03
C LEU A 84 3.46 -1.71 -1.51
N GLU A 85 4.15 -2.68 -0.90
CA GLU A 85 4.45 -2.74 0.55
C GLU A 85 5.27 -1.52 0.99
N GLU A 86 6.33 -1.22 0.25
CA GLU A 86 7.28 -0.15 0.56
C GLU A 86 6.81 1.22 0.06
N GLY A 87 5.68 1.29 -0.66
CA GLY A 87 5.17 2.54 -1.25
C GLY A 87 6.02 3.12 -2.38
N ILE A 88 6.91 2.32 -2.99
CA ILE A 88 7.83 2.68 -4.05
C ILE A 88 7.10 2.78 -5.40
N SER A 89 7.34 3.88 -6.12
CA SER A 89 6.77 4.10 -7.45
C SER A 89 7.58 3.42 -8.56
N HIS A 90 6.93 3.17 -9.70
CA HIS A 90 7.60 2.66 -10.90
C HIS A 90 8.77 3.55 -11.35
N LYS A 91 8.61 4.88 -11.21
CA LYS A 91 9.68 5.83 -11.48
C LYS A 91 10.90 5.60 -10.59
N GLN A 92 10.71 5.43 -9.28
CA GLN A 92 11.82 5.18 -8.36
C GLN A 92 12.54 3.87 -8.67
N ILE A 93 11.80 2.82 -9.07
CA ILE A 93 12.41 1.56 -9.52
C ILE A 93 13.24 1.79 -10.78
N ALA A 94 12.67 2.51 -11.77
CA ALA A 94 13.36 2.82 -13.02
C ALA A 94 14.63 3.65 -12.79
N ASP A 95 14.54 4.69 -11.96
CA ASP A 95 15.68 5.53 -11.55
C ASP A 95 16.77 4.68 -10.89
N TYR A 96 16.39 3.77 -9.98
CA TYR A 96 17.34 2.88 -9.31
C TYR A 96 18.03 1.91 -10.29
N MET A 97 17.30 1.42 -11.28
CA MET A 97 17.84 0.54 -12.33
C MET A 97 18.65 1.32 -13.39
N GLY A 98 18.59 2.65 -13.39
CA GLY A 98 19.22 3.48 -14.41
C GLY A 98 18.56 3.39 -15.78
N ILE A 99 17.24 3.18 -15.84
CA ILE A 99 16.46 3.04 -17.07
C ILE A 99 15.35 4.09 -17.15
N ALA A 100 14.80 4.31 -18.34
CA ALA A 100 13.64 5.17 -18.50
C ALA A 100 12.39 4.53 -17.86
N GLU A 101 11.54 5.35 -17.22
CA GLU A 101 10.26 4.89 -16.65
C GLU A 101 9.36 4.21 -17.71
N SER A 102 9.41 4.67 -18.95
CA SER A 102 8.70 4.07 -20.08
C SER A 102 9.12 2.62 -20.37
N ASP A 103 10.41 2.32 -20.19
CA ASP A 103 10.96 0.99 -20.45
C ASP A 103 10.53 0.05 -19.33
N PHE A 104 10.63 0.50 -18.07
CA PHE A 104 10.10 -0.24 -16.93
C PHE A 104 8.58 -0.50 -17.08
N GLY A 105 7.80 0.51 -17.45
CA GLY A 105 6.38 0.35 -17.73
C GLY A 105 6.08 -0.62 -18.89
N SER A 106 6.98 -0.73 -19.87
CA SER A 106 6.90 -1.70 -20.96
C SER A 106 7.18 -3.13 -20.50
N TYR A 107 8.08 -3.31 -19.51
CA TYR A 107 8.28 -4.58 -18.83
C TYR A 107 7.05 -5.01 -18.03
N VAL A 108 6.50 -4.11 -17.20
CA VAL A 108 5.32 -4.39 -16.36
C VAL A 108 4.10 -4.77 -17.21
N SER A 109 3.90 -4.09 -18.34
CA SER A 109 2.80 -4.38 -19.26
C SER A 109 3.04 -5.58 -20.19
N GLY A 110 4.22 -6.23 -20.11
CA GLY A 110 4.59 -7.34 -20.98
C GLY A 110 4.79 -6.96 -22.45
N ARG A 111 4.87 -5.66 -22.76
CA ARG A 111 5.14 -5.17 -24.13
C ARG A 111 6.58 -5.38 -24.56
N GLN A 112 7.49 -5.49 -23.59
CA GLN A 112 8.90 -5.75 -23.83
C GLN A 112 9.41 -6.81 -22.86
N THR A 113 10.27 -7.70 -23.36
CA THR A 113 10.99 -8.67 -22.53
C THR A 113 12.06 -7.98 -21.70
N VAL A 114 12.16 -8.33 -20.42
CA VAL A 114 13.21 -7.82 -19.53
C VAL A 114 14.57 -8.39 -19.93
N PRO A 115 15.59 -7.56 -20.24
CA PRO A 115 16.94 -8.02 -20.52
C PRO A 115 17.58 -8.76 -19.33
N PRO A 116 18.47 -9.75 -19.55
CA PRO A 116 19.08 -10.52 -18.46
C PRO A 116 19.78 -9.68 -17.39
N HIS A 117 20.56 -8.67 -17.76
CA HIS A 117 21.22 -7.79 -16.79
C HIS A 117 20.24 -6.97 -15.96
N HIS A 118 19.07 -6.61 -16.50
CA HIS A 118 17.99 -5.97 -15.72
C HIS A 118 17.34 -6.96 -14.76
N LEU A 119 17.22 -8.26 -15.13
CA LEU A 119 16.75 -9.28 -14.19
C LEU A 119 17.70 -9.41 -12.99
N GLU A 120 19.02 -9.50 -13.25
CA GLU A 120 20.04 -9.55 -12.20
C GLU A 120 19.97 -8.32 -11.27
N GLN A 121 19.73 -7.13 -11.83
CA GLN A 121 19.50 -5.92 -11.02
C GLN A 121 18.25 -6.02 -10.14
N MET A 122 17.12 -6.48 -10.70
CA MET A 122 15.88 -6.67 -9.93
C MET A 122 16.04 -7.71 -8.81
N GLU A 123 16.75 -8.81 -9.07
CA GLU A 123 17.08 -9.82 -8.06
C GLU A 123 17.95 -9.20 -6.95
N GLY A 124 18.96 -8.42 -7.33
CA GLY A 124 19.79 -7.66 -6.40
C GLY A 124 19.00 -6.67 -5.55
N MET A 125 17.94 -6.04 -6.08
CA MET A 125 17.04 -5.18 -5.30
C MET A 125 16.26 -5.97 -4.25
N LEU A 126 15.69 -7.12 -4.63
CA LEU A 126 14.90 -7.95 -3.71
C LEU A 126 15.72 -8.51 -2.55
N LEU A 127 17.03 -8.66 -2.70
CA LEU A 127 17.91 -9.11 -1.62
C LEU A 127 18.26 -8.00 -0.61
N LYS A 128 17.96 -6.73 -0.91
CA LYS A 128 18.23 -5.63 0.03
C LYS A 128 17.13 -5.58 1.09
N PRO A 129 17.47 -5.54 2.39
CA PRO A 129 16.49 -5.53 3.47
C PRO A 129 15.61 -4.27 3.40
N ASN A 130 16.20 -3.11 3.14
CA ASN A 130 15.47 -1.86 2.99
C ASN A 130 15.93 -1.28 1.65
N TRP A 131 15.02 -0.98 0.71
CA TRP A 131 15.36 -0.46 -0.63
C TRP A 131 15.97 0.96 -0.61
N GLY A 132 16.55 1.37 0.52
CA GLY A 132 17.17 2.68 0.67
C GLY A 132 16.17 3.82 0.50
N LEU A 133 14.86 3.58 0.68
CA LEU A 133 13.86 4.67 0.66
C LEU A 133 14.19 5.74 1.69
N ALA A 134 14.66 5.34 2.89
CA ALA A 134 15.16 6.27 3.89
C ALA A 134 16.34 7.12 3.37
N SER A 135 17.25 6.54 2.57
CA SER A 135 18.38 7.28 1.97
C SER A 135 18.04 8.05 0.68
N TYR A 136 16.99 7.66 -0.06
CA TYR A 136 16.58 8.30 -1.31
C TYR A 136 15.60 9.46 -1.07
N LEU A 137 14.80 9.38 0.01
CA LEU A 137 13.89 10.45 0.43
C LEU A 137 14.57 11.56 1.23
N ASP A 138 15.79 11.33 1.74
CA ASP A 138 16.49 12.30 2.61
C ASP A 138 16.98 13.56 1.87
N GLU A 139 17.07 13.55 0.54
CA GLU A 139 17.63 14.69 -0.21
C GLU A 139 16.63 15.51 -1.04
N LYS A 140 15.43 15.01 -1.40
CA LYS A 140 14.55 15.75 -2.33
C LYS A 140 13.05 15.82 -2.04
N ASP A 141 12.44 14.89 -1.29
CA ASP A 141 10.96 14.74 -1.31
C ASP A 141 10.27 14.63 0.06
N ARG A 142 10.85 15.20 1.14
CA ARG A 142 10.26 15.18 2.50
C ARG A 142 8.88 15.89 2.65
N VAL A 143 8.30 16.42 1.57
CA VAL A 143 7.04 17.17 1.60
C VAL A 143 5.99 16.45 0.75
N GLY A 144 5.39 15.36 1.24
CA GLY A 144 4.22 14.80 0.56
C GLY A 144 3.80 13.36 0.89
N ALA A 145 4.59 12.58 1.62
CA ALA A 145 4.18 11.24 2.02
C ALA A 145 3.14 11.33 3.15
N GLY A 146 1.86 11.39 2.78
CA GLY A 146 0.76 11.15 3.71
C GLY A 146 0.93 9.77 4.32
N GLY A 147 1.31 9.73 5.60
CA GLY A 147 1.49 8.50 6.35
C GLY A 147 0.23 7.63 6.28
N VAL A 148 0.42 6.34 6.01
CA VAL A 148 -0.68 5.38 6.09
C VAL A 148 -0.97 5.17 7.57
N ILE A 149 -2.14 5.64 8.03
CA ILE A 149 -2.60 5.38 9.39
C ILE A 149 -2.93 3.89 9.51
N ASN A 150 -2.22 3.17 10.38
CA ASN A 150 -2.53 1.78 10.71
C ASN A 150 -3.75 1.76 11.65
N TYR A 151 -4.95 1.60 11.09
CA TYR A 151 -6.19 1.60 11.87
C TYR A 151 -6.33 0.44 12.85
N THR A 152 -5.61 -0.68 12.65
CA THR A 152 -5.56 -1.78 13.63
C THR A 152 -4.81 -1.33 14.88
N LEU A 153 -3.64 -0.72 14.69
CA LEU A 153 -2.86 -0.14 15.78
C LEU A 153 -3.62 1.00 16.47
N VAL A 154 -4.29 1.87 15.71
CA VAL A 154 -5.17 2.90 16.29
C VAL A 154 -6.27 2.28 17.14
N ALA A 155 -6.90 1.18 16.70
CA ALA A 155 -7.94 0.51 17.48
C ALA A 155 -7.39 -0.17 18.74
N GLU A 156 -6.21 -0.79 18.68
CA GLU A 156 -5.52 -1.37 19.85
C GLU A 156 -5.16 -0.28 20.87
N LEU A 157 -4.60 0.83 20.40
CA LEU A 157 -4.28 1.99 21.24
C LEU A 157 -5.53 2.66 21.80
N GLU A 158 -6.64 2.72 21.05
CA GLU A 158 -7.92 3.23 21.56
C GLU A 158 -8.56 2.31 22.62
N ASP A 159 -8.35 1.00 22.54
CA ASP A 159 -8.82 0.03 23.54
C ASP A 159 -7.98 0.13 24.84
N GLU A 160 -6.66 0.31 24.71
CA GLU A 160 -5.74 0.44 25.84
C GLU A 160 -5.82 1.81 26.53
N PHE A 161 -5.92 2.89 25.76
CA PHE A 161 -5.79 4.26 26.29
C PHE A 161 -7.09 5.08 26.23
N GLY A 162 -8.16 4.55 25.64
CA GLY A 162 -9.40 5.27 25.37
C GLY A 162 -9.32 6.12 24.10
N GLN A 163 -10.29 7.00 23.88
CA GLN A 163 -10.36 7.83 22.67
C GLN A 163 -9.08 8.69 22.49
N LEU A 164 -8.27 8.37 21.48
CA LEU A 164 -6.97 9.02 21.23
C LEU A 164 -7.10 10.51 20.89
N SER A 165 -8.26 10.96 20.39
CA SER A 165 -8.56 12.37 20.09
C SER A 165 -8.72 13.26 21.32
N LEU A 166 -8.71 12.68 22.53
CA LEU A 166 -8.92 13.38 23.79
C LEU A 166 -7.69 13.35 24.70
N VAL A 167 -6.56 12.78 24.25
CA VAL A 167 -5.33 12.73 25.05
C VAL A 167 -4.66 14.10 25.00
N PRO A 168 -4.53 14.83 26.13
CA PRO A 168 -3.86 16.13 26.19
C PRO A 168 -2.39 16.04 25.75
N GLU A 169 -1.85 17.08 25.10
CA GLU A 169 -0.45 17.08 24.60
C GLU A 169 0.61 16.83 25.69
N ASP A 170 0.27 17.09 26.95
CA ASP A 170 1.09 16.92 28.14
C ASP A 170 0.86 15.59 28.89
N ASP A 171 0.03 14.69 28.35
CA ASP A 171 -0.22 13.37 28.95
C ASP A 171 0.99 12.44 28.74
N GLU A 172 1.53 11.89 29.82
CA GLU A 172 2.70 10.99 29.78
C GLU A 172 2.46 9.75 28.89
N ARG A 173 1.20 9.35 28.67
CA ARG A 173 0.84 8.24 27.78
C ARG A 173 1.11 8.55 26.31
N LEU A 174 1.15 9.82 25.93
CA LEU A 174 1.37 10.25 24.54
C LEU A 174 2.81 9.97 24.09
N GLU A 175 3.79 10.00 25.00
CA GLU A 175 5.16 9.60 24.69
C GLU A 175 5.27 8.09 24.46
N ALA A 176 4.59 7.26 25.26
CA ALA A 176 4.52 5.81 25.03
C ALA A 176 3.85 5.48 23.68
N ILE A 177 2.74 6.15 23.35
CA ILE A 177 2.05 6.01 22.06
C ILE A 177 2.96 6.43 20.89
N LYS A 178 3.67 7.55 21.02
CA LYS A 178 4.63 8.02 20.00
C LYS A 178 5.81 7.04 19.84
N GLU A 179 6.30 6.50 20.94
CA GLU A 179 7.39 5.53 20.94
C GLU A 179 6.96 4.25 20.23
N ASP A 180 5.77 3.70 20.53
CA ASP A 180 5.21 2.54 19.84
C ASP A 180 4.95 2.81 18.34
N LEU A 181 4.43 4.00 18.00
CA LEU A 181 4.26 4.42 16.58
C LEU A 181 5.61 4.58 15.84
N ASN A 182 6.66 5.03 16.54
CA ASN A 182 8.01 5.18 15.98
C ASN A 182 8.74 3.83 15.87
N VAL A 183 8.49 2.89 16.79
CA VAL A 183 9.00 1.51 16.71
C VAL A 183 8.43 0.81 15.48
N VAL A 184 7.14 1.00 15.16
CA VAL A 184 6.55 0.46 13.92
C VAL A 184 7.20 1.06 12.66
N SER A 185 7.68 2.30 12.70
CA SER A 185 8.44 2.91 11.59
C SER A 185 9.89 2.42 11.47
N SER A 186 10.41 1.75 12.50
CA SER A 186 11.82 1.34 12.62
C SER A 186 12.01 -0.18 12.55
N THR A 187 10.92 -0.96 12.61
CA THR A 187 10.95 -2.43 12.67
C THR A 187 10.46 -3.08 11.37
N VAL A 188 10.81 -2.48 10.22
CA VAL A 188 10.65 -3.10 8.89
C VAL A 188 11.96 -2.96 8.12
#